data_AF-A0A522AF68-F1
#
_entry.id   AF-A0A522AF68-F1
#
_cell.length_a   1.000
_cell.length_b   1.000
_cell.length_c   1.000
_cell.angle_alpha   90.00
_cell.angle_beta   90.00
_cell.angle_gamma   90.00
#
_symmetry.space_group_name_H-M   'P 1'
#
loop_
_entity.id
_entity.type
_entity.pdbx_description
1 polymer ?
#
loop_
_entity_poly.entity_id
_entity_poly.type
_entity_poly.pdbx_seq_one_letter_code
_entity_poly.pdbx_strand_id
1 'polypeptide(L)' 'MLEVPKRGTTKAEVERRFGAPLAQQPAVGNPPISSWDYENYRVYFERDLVLHTVLKGTATPAPLN' A
#
# COMPACT_ATOMS: atom_id res chain seq x y z
N MET A 1 -16.37 2.39 -6.77
CA MET A 1 -15.26 3.35 -6.71
C MET A 1 -14.40 2.92 -5.53
N LEU A 2 -13.21 2.38 -5.77
CA LEU A 2 -12.37 1.86 -4.69
C LEU A 2 -11.75 3.04 -3.94
N GLU A 3 -12.07 3.19 -2.67
CA GLU A 3 -11.45 4.22 -1.83
C GLU A 3 -10.04 3.78 -1.47
N VAL A 4 -9.08 4.68 -1.62
CA VAL A 4 -7.67 4.44 -1.30
C VAL A 4 -7.12 5.55 -0.42
N PRO A 5 -6.17 5.23 0.46
CA PRO A 5 -5.57 6.23 1.32
C PRO A 5 -4.85 7.30 0.49
N LYS A 6 -5.09 8.56 0.85
CA LYS A 6 -4.51 9.73 0.18
C LYS A 6 -3.10 10.01 0.71
N ARG A 7 -2.26 10.60 -0.14
CA ARG A 7 -0.91 11.07 0.24
C ARG A 7 -0.98 11.95 1.50
N GLY A 8 -0.08 11.71 2.45
CA GLY A 8 -0.04 12.40 3.74
C GLY A 8 -0.93 11.82 4.84
N THR A 9 -1.71 10.76 4.57
CA THR A 9 -2.44 10.03 5.62
C THR A 9 -1.46 9.25 6.49
N THR A 10 -1.69 9.14 7.80
CA THR A 10 -0.81 8.36 8.70
C THR A 10 -1.13 6.86 8.62
N LYS A 11 -0.13 5.99 8.86
CA LYS A 11 -0.33 4.52 8.97
C LYS A 11 -1.52 4.16 9.86
N ALA A 12 -1.64 4.81 11.03
CA ALA A 12 -2.72 4.58 11.97
C ALA A 12 -4.11 4.93 11.40
N GLU A 13 -4.25 6.05 10.68
CA GLU A 13 -5.54 6.41 10.06
C GLU A 13 -5.85 5.49 8.86
N VAL A 14 -4.82 5.05 8.12
CA VAL A 14 -5.01 4.04 7.07
C VAL A 14 -5.55 2.75 7.67
N GLU A 15 -4.92 2.21 8.71
CA GLU A 15 -5.37 1.00 9.38
C GLU A 15 -6.78 1.16 9.99
N ARG A 16 -7.08 2.33 10.58
CA ARG A 16 -8.40 2.60 11.16
C ARG A 16 -9.52 2.69 10.13
N ARG A 17 -9.23 3.21 8.92
CA ARG A 17 -10.23 3.40 7.85
C ARG A 17 -10.35 2.20 6.92
N PHE A 18 -9.24 1.56 6.58
CA PHE A 18 -9.16 0.50 5.58
C PHE A 18 -8.95 -0.89 6.20
N GLY A 19 -8.69 -0.96 7.50
CA GLY A 19 -8.37 -2.19 8.20
C GLY A 19 -6.89 -2.57 8.10
N ALA A 20 -6.56 -3.70 8.72
CA ALA A 20 -5.23 -4.26 8.69
C ALA A 20 -4.86 -4.69 7.26
N PRO A 21 -3.63 -4.40 6.79
CA PRO A 21 -3.15 -4.87 5.50
C PRO A 21 -2.93 -6.39 5.50
N LEU A 22 -3.00 -7.00 4.32
CA LEU A 22 -2.70 -8.42 4.11
C LEU A 22 -1.23 -8.73 4.40
N ALA A 23 -0.33 -7.82 4.02
CA ALA A 23 1.08 -7.92 4.33
C ALA A 23 1.71 -6.55 4.60
N GLN A 24 2.66 -6.50 5.52
CA GLN A 24 3.44 -5.31 5.81
C GLN A 24 4.90 -5.60 5.50
N GLN A 25 5.47 -4.84 4.57
CA GLN A 25 6.90 -4.87 4.29
C GLN A 25 7.61 -3.82 5.15
N PRO A 26 8.69 -4.21 5.84
CA PRO A 26 9.47 -3.29 6.66
C PRO A 26 10.07 -2.17 5.81
N ALA A 27 10.45 -1.07 6.46
CA ALA A 27 11.10 0.04 5.76
C ALA A 27 12.46 -0.39 5.19
N VAL A 28 12.70 -0.08 3.92
CA VAL A 28 14.00 -0.33 3.25
C VAL A 28 14.53 0.97 2.64
N GLY A 29 15.87 1.11 2.61
CA GLY A 29 16.57 2.24 2.00
C GLY A 29 16.65 3.50 2.88
N ASN A 30 17.24 4.56 2.32
CA ASN A 30 17.30 5.89 2.92
C ASN A 30 16.94 6.93 1.84
N PRO A 31 15.77 7.60 1.92
CA PRO A 31 14.82 7.61 3.04
C PRO A 31 14.11 6.25 3.25
N PRO A 32 13.69 5.94 4.49
CA PRO A 32 13.06 4.66 4.82
C PRO A 32 11.65 4.57 4.22
N ILE A 33 11.44 3.65 3.29
CA ILE A 33 10.14 3.41 2.64
C ILE A 33 9.60 2.05 3.07
N SER A 34 8.47 2.04 3.77
CA SER A 34 7.68 0.82 4.07
C SER A 34 6.60 0.64 3.02
N SER A 35 6.07 -0.58 2.85
CA SER A 35 4.88 -0.78 2.03
C SER A 35 3.88 -1.72 2.67
N TRP A 36 2.60 -1.43 2.53
CA TRP A 36 1.51 -2.28 2.98
C TRP A 36 0.72 -2.76 1.79
N ASP A 37 0.44 -4.06 1.79
CA ASP A 37 -0.24 -4.76 0.73
C ASP A 37 -1.70 -5.01 1.13
N TYR A 38 -2.62 -4.54 0.30
CA TYR A 38 -4.05 -4.83 0.39
C TYR A 38 -4.47 -5.69 -0.81
N GLU A 39 -5.69 -6.21 -0.77
CA GLU A 39 -6.19 -7.11 -1.81
C GLU A 39 -6.12 -6.48 -3.22
N ASN A 40 -6.59 -5.24 -3.34
CA ASN A 40 -6.73 -4.55 -4.63
C ASN A 40 -5.68 -3.45 -4.87
N TYR A 41 -4.83 -3.14 -3.89
CA TYR A 41 -3.88 -2.03 -3.98
C TYR A 41 -2.71 -2.22 -3.01
N ARG A 42 -1.64 -1.45 -3.22
CA ARG A 42 -0.48 -1.39 -2.33
C ARG A 42 -0.20 0.06 -1.97
N VAL A 43 0.06 0.32 -0.70
CA VAL A 43 0.32 1.65 -0.16
C VAL A 43 1.79 1.73 0.25
N TYR A 44 2.49 2.76 -0.20
CA TYR A 44 3.86 3.05 0.16
C TYR A 44 3.88 4.16 1.20
N PHE A 45 4.70 4.00 2.22
CA PHE A 45 4.84 4.94 3.31
C PHE A 45 6.28 5.41 3.39
N GLU A 46 6.48 6.71 3.48
CA GLU A 46 7.74 7.27 3.94
C GLU A 46 7.60 7.52 5.44
N ARG A 47 8.41 6.84 6.26
CA ARG A 47 8.26 6.81 7.73
C ARG A 47 6.85 6.34 8.13
N ASP A 48 5.97 7.27 8.46
CA ASP A 48 4.60 7.02 8.95
C ASP A 48 3.52 7.60 8.03
N LEU A 49 3.90 8.29 6.96
CA LEU A 49 2.99 9.00 6.07
C LEU A 49 2.87 8.28 4.73
N VAL A 50 1.65 8.21 4.20
CA VAL A 50 1.40 7.70 2.85
C VAL A 50 2.15 8.57 1.85
N LEU A 51 3.06 7.93 1.14
CA LEU A 51 3.78 8.51 0.02
C LEU A 51 2.96 8.34 -1.26
N HIS A 52 2.52 7.12 -1.54
CA HIS A 52 1.82 6.78 -2.77
C HIS A 52 0.96 5.52 -2.64
N THR A 53 -0.11 5.41 -3.44
CA THR A 53 -0.96 4.22 -3.49
C THR A 53 -1.06 3.71 -4.92
N VAL A 54 -0.70 2.44 -5.13
CA VAL A 54 -0.71 1.78 -6.43
C VAL A 54 -1.87 0.79 -6.47
N LEU A 55 -2.78 0.94 -7.42
CA LEU A 55 -3.82 -0.05 -7.66
C LEU A 55 -3.21 -1.29 -8.29
N LYS A 56 -3.48 -2.46 -7.73
CA LYS A 56 -3.19 -3.71 -8.40
C LYS A 56 -4.25 -3.86 -9.48
N GLY A 57 -3.86 -3.57 -10.72
CA GLY A 57 -4.66 -4.04 -11.85
C GLY A 57 -4.78 -5.56 -11.75
N THR A 58 -5.88 -6.13 -12.24
CA THR A 58 -5.91 -7.57 -12.53
C THR A 58 -4.74 -7.86 -13.44
N ALA A 59 -3.64 -8.34 -12.89
CA ALA A 59 -2.62 -8.98 -13.68
C ALA A 59 -3.33 -10.19 -14.26
N THR A 60 -3.75 -10.08 -15.52
CA THR A 60 -3.99 -11.25 -16.36
C THR A 60 -2.80 -12.18 -16.08
N PRO A 61 -2.98 -13.37 -15.47
CA PRO A 61 -1.89 -14.31 -15.40
C PRO A 61 -1.48 -14.52 -16.86
N ALA A 62 -0.27 -14.10 -17.22
CA ALA A 62 0.23 -14.28 -18.57
C ALA A 62 0.00 -15.75 -18.93
N PRO A 63 -0.64 -16.08 -20.07
CA PRO A 63 -0.86 -17.46 -20.43
C PRO A 63 0.49 -18.17 -20.43
N LEU A 64 0.52 -19.28 -19.69
CA LEU A 64 1.65 -20.21 -19.60
C LEU A 64 2.08 -20.61 -21.01
N ASN A 65 3.38 -20.51 -21.29
CA ASN A 65 3.98 -21.08 -22.50
C ASN A 65 4.44 -22.52 -22.25
#